data_AF-A0A1C0TX17-F1
#
_entry.id   AF-A0A1C0TX17-F1
#
_cell.length_a   1.000
_cell.length_b   1.000
_cell.length_c   1.000
_cell.angle_alpha   90.00
_cell.angle_beta   90.00
_cell.angle_gamma   90.00
#
_symmetry.space_group_name_H-M   'P 1'
#
loop_
_entity.id
_entity.type
_entity.pdbx_description
1 polymer ?
#
loop_
_entity_poly.entity_id
_entity_poly.type
_entity_poly.pdbx_seq_one_letter_code
_entity_poly.pdbx_strand_id
1 'polypeptide(L)'
;MSMKEKYGAIWIEVEVDGSSQIVFEQHLPSAQKLHVIYKQSSDNFLPCSFVPKKDPQWRLPLWSQENEKAMMPTVESANLQICKRVFKSLCFVNT
;
A
#
# COMPACT_ATOMS: atom_id res chain seq x y z
N MET A 1 8.82 13.98 6.48
CA MET A 1 9.20 12.74 5.78
C MET A 1 10.07 11.86 6.67
N SER A 2 9.59 10.67 7.04
CA SER A 2 10.37 9.64 7.74
C SER A 2 10.60 8.47 6.79
N MET A 3 11.80 7.88 6.80
CA MET A 3 12.13 6.68 6.04
C MET A 3 12.37 5.54 7.01
N LYS A 4 11.76 4.38 6.75
CA LYS A 4 11.90 3.18 7.58
C LYS A 4 12.09 1.97 6.69
N GLU A 5 12.90 1.02 7.10
CA GLU A 5 12.93 -0.28 6.46
C GLU A 5 11.67 -1.07 6.87
N LYS A 6 10.99 -1.66 5.90
CA LYS A 6 9.79 -2.46 6.12
C LYS A 6 9.73 -3.63 5.15
N TYR A 7 9.69 -4.85 5.69
CA TYR A 7 9.57 -6.08 4.91
C TYR A 7 10.62 -6.21 3.78
N GLY A 8 11.86 -5.79 4.04
CA GLY A 8 12.96 -5.89 3.08
C GLY A 8 12.98 -4.81 1.98
N ALA A 9 12.13 -3.78 2.10
CA ALA A 9 12.14 -2.61 1.23
C ALA A 9 12.02 -1.32 2.05
N ILE A 10 12.47 -0.21 1.50
CA ILE A 10 12.42 1.10 2.16
C ILE A 10 11.01 1.65 1.99
N TRP A 11 10.38 1.88 3.13
CA TRP A 11 9.13 2.62 3.23
C TRP A 11 9.44 4.10 3.45
N ILE A 12 8.92 4.93 2.55
CA ILE A 12 8.95 6.38 2.71
C ILE A 12 7.57 6.77 3.19
N GLU A 13 7.46 7.28 4.42
CA GLU A 13 6.20 7.86 4.91
C GLU A 13 5.89 9.09 4.05
N VAL A 14 5.03 8.89 3.06
CA VAL A 14 4.45 9.97 2.28
C VAL A 14 3.26 10.50 3.07
N GLU A 15 3.33 11.76 3.46
CA GLU A 15 2.17 12.48 3.98
C GLU A 15 1.16 12.58 2.83
N VAL A 16 0.23 11.64 2.76
CA VAL A 16 -0.93 11.78 1.89
C VAL A 16 -1.80 12.85 2.53
N ASP A 17 -1.71 14.08 2.02
CA ASP A 17 -2.49 15.24 2.44
C ASP A 17 -2.44 15.53 3.95
N GLY A 18 -1.23 15.52 4.53
CA GLY A 18 -0.90 16.16 5.82
C GLY A 18 -1.56 15.63 7.10
N SER A 19 -2.47 14.65 7.03
CA SER A 19 -3.17 14.12 8.22
C SER A 19 -3.65 12.68 8.10
N SER A 20 -3.11 11.93 7.14
CA SER A 20 -3.52 10.55 6.89
C SER A 20 -2.89 9.57 7.86
N GLN A 21 -3.71 8.84 8.62
CA GLN A 21 -3.25 7.78 9.53
C GLN A 21 -3.44 6.40 8.88
N ILE A 22 -2.43 5.51 8.98
CA ILE A 22 -2.61 4.12 8.57
C ILE A 22 -3.53 3.42 9.58
N VAL A 23 -4.68 2.93 9.11
CA VAL A 23 -5.66 2.18 9.92
C VAL A 23 -5.68 0.69 9.62
N PHE A 24 -5.07 0.29 8.51
CA PHE A 24 -4.92 -1.11 8.13
C PHE A 24 -3.63 -1.30 7.35
N GLU A 25 -2.98 -2.44 7.57
CA GLU A 25 -1.79 -2.83 6.86
C GLU A 25 -1.74 -4.35 6.68
N GLN A 26 -1.39 -4.79 5.48
CA GLN A 26 -1.21 -6.20 5.15
C GLN A 26 -0.03 -6.38 4.19
N HIS A 27 0.96 -7.14 4.63
CA HIS A 27 2.06 -7.58 3.78
C HIS A 27 1.78 -8.97 3.22
N LEU A 28 1.96 -9.14 1.91
CA LEU A 28 1.83 -10.39 1.17
C LEU A 28 3.20 -10.79 0.61
N PRO A 29 3.99 -11.59 1.35
CA PRO A 29 5.34 -11.98 0.92
C PRO A 29 5.35 -12.69 -0.44
N SER A 30 4.40 -13.61 -0.67
CA SER A 30 4.32 -14.42 -1.89
C SER A 30 4.07 -13.60 -3.16
N ALA A 31 3.36 -12.48 -3.04
CA ALA A 31 3.07 -11.58 -4.16
C ALA A 31 4.01 -10.35 -4.18
N GLN A 32 4.92 -10.24 -3.21
CA GLN A 32 5.74 -9.04 -2.96
C GLN A 32 4.88 -7.76 -2.96
N LYS A 33 3.74 -7.80 -2.24
CA LYS A 33 2.82 -6.66 -2.15
C LYS A 33 2.64 -6.20 -0.72
N LEU A 34 2.49 -4.90 -0.56
CA LEU A 34 2.11 -4.27 0.69
C LEU A 34 0.84 -3.47 0.46
N HIS A 35 -0.23 -3.81 1.18
CA HIS A 35 -1.50 -3.10 1.14
C HIS A 35 -1.66 -2.27 2.41
N VAL A 36 -2.10 -1.04 2.25
CA VAL A 36 -2.26 -0.07 3.35
C VAL A 36 -3.56 0.68 3.15
N ILE A 37 -4.36 0.88 4.20
CA ILE A 37 -5.47 1.83 4.18
C ILE A 37 -5.09 3.03 5.02
N TYR A 38 -5.13 4.20 4.41
CA TYR A 38 -5.04 5.46 5.12
C TYR A 38 -6.44 5.99 5.44
N LYS A 39 -6.65 6.45 6.67
CA LYS A 39 -7.78 7.29 7.04
C LYS A 39 -7.36 8.75 6.92
N GLN A 40 -8.05 9.51 6.08
CA GLN A 40 -7.86 10.95 5.94
C GLN A 40 -8.60 11.71 7.04
N SER A 41 -8.21 12.97 7.26
CA SER A 41 -8.92 13.90 8.16
C SER A 41 -10.36 14.19 7.72
N SER A 42 -10.67 14.00 6.43
CA SER A 42 -12.02 14.14 5.86
C SER A 42 -12.92 12.91 6.10
N ASP A 43 -12.56 12.03 7.04
CA ASP A 43 -13.20 10.72 7.31
C ASP A 43 -13.32 9.77 6.12
N ASN A 44 -12.56 10.03 5.05
CA ASN A 44 -12.44 9.13 3.90
C ASN A 44 -11.28 8.15 4.07
N PHE A 45 -11.36 7.03 3.36
CA PHE A 45 -10.38 5.97 3.36
C PHE A 45 -9.69 5.86 1.99
N LEU A 46 -8.37 5.72 2.01
CA LEU A 46 -7.54 5.57 0.82
C LEU A 46 -6.83 4.20 0.86
N PRO A 47 -7.39 3.18 0.19
CA PRO A 47 -6.71 1.91 -0.03
C PRO A 47 -5.58 2.06 -1.06
N CYS A 48 -4.35 1.87 -0.58
CA CYS A 48 -3.13 1.90 -1.36
C CYS A 48 -2.49 0.50 -1.41
N SER A 49 -1.83 0.22 -2.52
CA SER A 49 -1.14 -1.03 -2.82
C SER A 49 0.24 -0.67 -3.33
N PHE A 50 1.25 -1.27 -2.74
CA PHE A 50 2.65 -0.97 -2.99
C PHE A 50 3.38 -2.23 -3.43
N VAL A 51 4.35 -2.05 -4.31
CA VAL A 51 5.27 -3.09 -4.77
C VAL A 51 6.71 -2.63 -4.56
N PRO A 52 7.65 -3.53 -4.25
CA PRO A 52 9.04 -3.16 -4.12
C PRO A 52 9.60 -2.87 -5.51
N LYS A 53 9.99 -1.63 -5.75
CA LYS A 53 10.64 -1.21 -6.99
C LYS A 53 12.14 -1.07 -6.72
N LYS A 54 12.96 -1.77 -7.51
CA LYS A 54 14.41 -1.58 -7.46
C LYS A 54 14.75 -0.22 -8.07
N ASP A 55 15.49 0.57 -7.32
CA ASP A 55 16.05 1.84 -7.77
C ASP A 55 17.59 1.71 -7.76
N PRO A 56 18.30 2.05 -8.84
CA PRO A 56 19.76 1.94 -8.89
C PRO A 56 20.50 2.76 -7.83
N GLN A 57 19.88 3.81 -7.28
CA GLN A 57 20.47 4.65 -6.24
C GLN A 57 20.44 3.97 -4.86
N TRP A 58 19.61 2.93 -4.68
CA TRP A 58 19.35 2.32 -3.39
C TRP A 58 19.76 0.85 -3.36
N ARG A 59 20.37 0.42 -2.24
CA ARG A 59 20.71 -1.00 -2.03
C ARG A 59 19.48 -1.87 -1.82
N LEU A 60 18.46 -1.32 -1.15
CA LEU A 60 17.17 -1.96 -0.93
C LEU A 60 16.13 -1.36 -1.90
N PRO A 61 15.15 -2.16 -2.35
CA PRO A 61 14.05 -1.63 -3.16
C PRO A 61 13.21 -0.63 -2.35
N LEU A 62 12.52 0.27 -3.03
CA LEU A 62 11.58 1.22 -2.44
C LEU A 62 10.15 0.70 -2.58
N TRP A 63 9.32 0.84 -1.54
CA TRP A 63 7.88 0.63 -1.69
C TRP A 63 7.29 1.72 -2.58
N SER A 64 6.85 1.32 -3.78
CA SER A 64 6.28 2.22 -4.78
C SER A 64 4.80 1.93 -4.95
N GLN A 65 3.98 2.97 -4.97
CA GLN A 65 2.53 2.84 -5.14
C GLN A 65 2.21 2.30 -6.54
N GLU A 66 1.47 1.20 -6.60
CA GLU A 66 1.08 0.51 -7.84
C GLU A 66 -0.24 1.06 -8.41
N ASN A 67 -1.16 1.47 -7.54
CA ASN A 67 -2.52 1.83 -7.93
C ASN A 67 -2.79 3.33 -7.89
N GLU A 68 -3.75 3.78 -8.69
CA GLU A 68 -4.32 5.12 -8.56
C GLU A 68 -4.98 5.33 -7.19
N LYS A 69 -4.92 6.57 -6.70
CA LYS A 69 -5.58 6.99 -5.45
C LYS A 69 -7.10 6.86 -5.64
N ALA A 70 -7.69 5.87 -4.97
CA ALA A 70 -9.14 5.71 -4.91
C ALA A 70 -9.61 6.16 -3.52
N MET A 71 -10.56 7.10 -3.47
CA MET A 71 -11.17 7.57 -2.23
C MET A 71 -12.44 6.79 -1.96
N MET A 72 -12.54 6.23 -0.75
CA MET A 72 -13.65 5.40 -0.32
C MET A 72 -14.31 6.02 0.91
N PRO A 73 -15.65 6.05 1.00
CA PRO A 73 -16.34 6.66 2.13
C PRO A 73 -16.31 5.78 3.39
N THR A 74 -16.02 4.48 3.27
CA THR A 74 -16.04 3.54 4.40
C THR A 74 -14.82 2.63 4.42
N VAL A 75 -14.43 2.19 5.61
CA VAL A 75 -13.33 1.22 5.78
C VAL A 75 -13.66 -0.13 5.13
N GLU A 76 -14.94 -0.53 5.13
CA GLU A 76 -15.41 -1.78 4.52
C GLU A 76 -15.24 -1.79 3.00
N SER A 77 -15.56 -0.68 2.33
CA SER A 77 -15.36 -0.54 0.88
C SER A 77 -13.88 -0.51 0.52
N ALA A 78 -13.05 0.15 1.34
CA ALA A 78 -11.60 0.12 1.19
C ALA A 78 -11.02 -1.30 1.37
N ASN A 79 -11.47 -2.03 2.39
CA ASN A 79 -11.10 -3.42 2.64
C ASN A 79 -11.53 -4.34 1.48
N LEU A 80 -12.77 -4.20 1.00
CA LEU A 80 -13.26 -4.98 -0.15
C LEU A 80 -12.40 -4.72 -1.39
N GLN A 81 -11.96 -3.48 -1.61
CA GLN A 81 -11.07 -3.16 -2.73
C GLN A 81 -9.69 -3.82 -2.57
N ILE A 82 -9.12 -3.82 -1.36
CA ILE A 82 -7.87 -4.54 -1.07
C ILE A 82 -8.07 -6.04 -1.30
N CYS A 83 -9.12 -6.66 -0.75
CA CYS A 83 -9.41 -8.07 -0.93
C CYS A 83 -9.53 -8.46 -2.40
N LYS A 84 -10.21 -7.65 -3.22
CA LYS A 84 -10.28 -7.86 -4.68
C LYS A 84 -8.90 -7.82 -5.33
N ARG A 85 -8.03 -6.90 -4.91
CA ARG A 85 -6.66 -6.79 -5.43
C ARG A 85 -5.76 -7.93 -4.97
N VAL A 86 -5.88 -8.35 -3.72
CA VAL A 86 -5.19 -9.52 -3.15
C VAL A 86 -5.57 -10.76 -3.95
N PHE A 87 -6.88 -10.99 -4.16
CA PHE A 87 -7.37 -12.13 -4.92
C PHE A 87 -6.84 -12.12 -6.36
N LYS A 88 -6.90 -10.96 -7.04
CA LYS A 88 -6.31 -10.81 -8.36
C LYS A 88 -4.80 -11.12 -8.34
N SER A 89 -4.07 -10.60 -7.36
CA SER A 89 -2.62 -10.79 -7.29
C SER A 89 -2.22 -12.22 -6.99
N LEU A 90 -3.01 -12.96 -6.21
CA LEU A 90 -2.76 -14.38 -5.92
C LEU A 90 -3.18 -15.28 -7.09
N CYS A 91 -4.28 -14.97 -7.78
CA CYS A 91 -4.73 -15.76 -8.93
C CYS A 91 -3.80 -15.63 -10.15
N PHE A 92 -3.16 -14.47 -10.35
CA PHE A 92 -2.23 -14.25 -11.47
C PHE A 92 -0.84 -14.88 -11.26
N VAL A 93 -0.51 -15.35 -10.06
CA VAL A 93 0.81 -15.98 -9.77
C VAL A 93 0.84 -17.47 -10.15
N ASN A 94 -0.29 -18.04 -10.61
CA ASN A 94 -0.42 -19.47 -10.95
C ASN A 94 -0.49 -19.79 -12.47
N THR A 95 0.07 -18.94 -13.34
CA THR A 95 0.24 -19.22 -14.78
C THR A 95 1.66 -18.89 -15.21
#